data_AF-A0A3D3TRI7-F1
#
_entry.id   AF-A0A3D3TRI7-F1
#
_cell.length_a   1.000
_cell.length_b   1.000
_cell.length_c   1.000
_cell.angle_alpha   90.00
_cell.angle_beta   90.00
_cell.angle_gamma   90.00
#
_symmetry.space_group_name_H-M   'P 1'
#
loop_
_entity.id
_entity.type
_entity.pdbx_description
1 polymer ?
#
loop_
_entity_poly.entity_id
_entity_poly.type
_entity_poly.pdbx_seq_one_letter_code
_entity_poly.pdbx_strand_id
1 'polypeptide(L)'
;MNNDLRIDIFLDETNTPFAPYFSWDDLHLSSDLEEFILSKLLNCKRREVDIFIKGENNYDDKLLKTAIVNTFSNRVEENEYIYGRNNMKAIVLYAFGIIIGLIGLSLSSRYAYFAGILSIVCWVFIWSGTEVYFFENRQIRSDIRKYQNIINANVHKKKT
;
A
#
# COMPACT_ATOMS: atom_id res chain seq x y z
N MET A 1 -3.33 -0.33 29.18
CA MET A 1 -2.42 -1.23 28.46
C MET A 1 -2.04 -0.53 27.17
N ASN A 2 -0.81 -0.03 27.06
CA ASN A 2 -0.30 0.56 25.82
C ASN A 2 -0.36 -0.50 24.73
N ASN A 3 -1.05 -0.18 23.64
CA ASN A 3 -1.39 -1.12 22.59
C ASN A 3 -0.39 -0.99 21.43
N ASP A 4 0.85 -0.63 21.74
CA ASP A 4 1.87 -0.25 20.77
C ASP A 4 2.45 -1.53 20.14
N LEU A 5 2.61 -1.53 18.81
CA LEU A 5 3.21 -2.67 18.13
C LEU A 5 4.73 -2.56 18.26
N ARG A 6 5.32 -3.50 18.99
CA ARG A 6 6.77 -3.62 19.16
C ARG A 6 7.38 -4.54 18.10
N ILE A 7 8.26 -4.01 17.26
CA ILE A 7 9.08 -4.80 16.34
C ILE A 7 10.51 -4.83 16.88
N ASP A 8 10.97 -5.98 17.36
CA ASP A 8 12.36 -6.14 17.81
C ASP A 8 13.22 -6.66 16.63
N ILE A 9 14.20 -5.86 16.21
CA ILE A 9 15.22 -6.22 15.20
C ILE A 9 16.52 -6.55 15.93
N PHE A 10 17.10 -7.72 15.66
CA PHE A 10 18.36 -8.17 16.24
C PHE A 10 19.47 -7.98 15.21
N LEU A 11 20.49 -7.20 15.55
CA LEU A 11 21.67 -7.00 14.70
C LEU A 11 22.70 -8.08 15.00
N ASP A 12 23.32 -8.63 13.95
CA ASP A 12 24.46 -9.53 14.09
C ASP A 12 25.69 -8.79 14.65
N GLU A 13 26.42 -9.45 15.55
CA GLU A 13 27.63 -8.97 16.22
C GLU A 13 28.84 -9.01 15.27
N THR A 14 28.75 -8.26 14.17
CA THR A 14 29.84 -8.13 13.18
C THR A 14 30.33 -6.69 13.09
N ASN A 15 31.49 -6.49 12.46
CA ASN A 15 32.09 -5.16 12.24
C ASN A 15 31.19 -4.22 11.40
N THR A 16 30.24 -4.77 10.64
CA THR A 16 29.26 -4.04 9.83
C THR A 16 27.84 -4.56 10.10
N PRO A 17 27.24 -4.22 11.26
CA PRO A 17 25.99 -4.82 11.72
C PRO A 17 24.79 -4.55 10.78
N PHE A 18 24.92 -3.58 9.85
CA PHE A 18 23.89 -3.21 8.88
C PHE A 18 24.08 -3.77 7.46
N ALA A 19 25.24 -4.36 7.15
CA ALA A 19 25.51 -4.86 5.80
C ALA A 19 24.47 -5.86 5.25
N PRO A 20 23.81 -6.69 6.08
CA PRO A 20 22.72 -7.55 5.61
C PRO A 20 21.39 -6.80 5.37
N TYR A 21 21.26 -5.58 5.90
CA TYR A 21 19.99 -4.86 5.99
C TYR A 21 19.89 -3.69 5.02
N PHE A 22 21.00 -3.02 4.68
CA PHE A 22 21.06 -1.96 3.67
C PHE A 22 22.52 -1.66 3.29
N SER A 23 22.75 -1.10 2.11
CA SER A 23 24.08 -0.64 1.68
C SER A 23 24.34 0.80 2.13
N TRP A 24 25.60 1.17 2.32
CA TRP A 24 25.96 2.58 2.55
C TRP A 24 25.79 3.44 1.30
N ASP A 25 25.93 2.82 0.13
CA ASP A 25 25.74 3.48 -1.18
C ASP A 25 24.25 3.55 -1.58
N ASP A 26 23.42 2.68 -0.99
CA ASP A 26 21.99 2.61 -1.24
C ASP A 26 21.21 2.44 0.08
N LEU A 27 20.73 3.56 0.60
CA LEU A 27 19.97 3.64 1.85
C LEU A 27 18.51 3.19 1.63
N HIS A 28 18.35 1.95 1.18
CA HIS A 28 17.10 1.22 1.13
C HIS A 28 17.27 -0.10 1.88
N LEU A 29 16.23 -0.50 2.60
CA LEU A 29 16.18 -1.81 3.24
C LEU A 29 16.31 -2.93 2.20
N SER A 30 17.00 -4.00 2.59
CA SER A 30 16.98 -5.27 1.88
C SER A 30 15.57 -5.87 1.89
N SER A 31 15.22 -6.60 0.83
CA SER A 31 13.91 -7.23 0.68
C SER A 31 13.54 -8.13 1.86
N ASP A 32 14.52 -8.82 2.45
CA ASP A 32 14.33 -9.71 3.59
C ASP A 32 13.87 -8.95 4.84
N LEU A 33 14.48 -7.78 5.11
CA LEU A 33 14.10 -6.96 6.26
C LEU A 33 12.78 -6.21 6.03
N GLU A 34 12.53 -5.77 4.79
CA GLU A 34 11.25 -5.20 4.38
C GLU A 34 10.11 -6.21 4.63
N GLU A 35 10.25 -7.44 4.11
CA GLU A 35 9.25 -8.50 4.25
C GLU A 35 9.05 -8.90 5.72
N PHE A 36 10.14 -8.95 6.51
CA PHE A 36 10.05 -9.18 7.94
C PHE A 36 9.21 -8.11 8.64
N ILE A 37 9.48 -6.82 8.39
CA ILE A 37 8.73 -5.71 8.99
C ILE A 37 7.24 -5.80 8.60
N LEU A 38 6.96 -6.04 7.32
CA LEU A 38 5.59 -6.21 6.82
C LEU A 38 4.87 -7.39 7.46
N SER A 39 5.56 -8.52 7.66
CA SER A 39 4.97 -9.72 8.28
C SER A 39 4.50 -9.46 9.71
N LYS A 40 5.21 -8.61 10.46
CA LYS A 40 4.84 -8.22 11.83
C LYS A 40 3.66 -7.24 11.88
N LEU A 41 3.38 -6.55 10.77
CA LEU A 41 2.31 -5.57 10.65
C LEU A 41 0.98 -6.17 10.17
N LEU A 42 0.98 -7.40 9.64
CA LEU A 42 -0.20 -8.07 9.05
C LEU A 42 -1.44 -8.09 9.97
N ASN A 43 -1.26 -8.06 11.29
CA ASN A 43 -2.36 -8.18 12.27
C ASN A 43 -2.68 -6.90 13.05
N CYS A 44 -2.01 -5.77 12.81
CA CYS A 44 -2.22 -4.58 13.63
C CYS A 44 -2.98 -3.47 12.92
N LYS A 45 -4.29 -3.37 13.22
CA LYS A 45 -5.10 -2.20 12.86
C LYS A 45 -4.77 -1.04 13.79
N ARG A 46 -4.38 0.12 13.20
CA ARG A 46 -4.27 1.43 13.85
C ARG A 46 -3.50 1.41 15.18
N ARG A 47 -2.26 0.96 15.16
CA ARG A 47 -1.36 1.05 16.32
C ARG A 47 -0.15 1.86 15.92
N GLU A 48 0.34 2.67 16.85
CA GLU A 48 1.66 3.28 16.72
C GLU A 48 2.68 2.14 16.68
N VAL A 49 3.57 2.23 15.70
CA VAL A 49 4.60 1.23 15.45
C VAL A 49 5.86 1.73 16.11
N ASP A 50 6.38 0.97 17.06
CA ASP A 50 7.68 1.23 17.68
C ASP A 50 8.64 0.14 17.25
N ILE A 51 9.70 0.57 16.56
CA ILE A 51 10.75 -0.32 16.07
C ILE A 51 11.90 -0.24 17.07
N PHE A 52 12.18 -1.35 17.75
CA PHE A 52 13.27 -1.48 18.69
C PHE A 52 14.42 -2.25 18.08
N ILE A 53 15.60 -1.65 18.10
CA ILE A 53 16.82 -2.29 17.62
C ILE A 53 17.60 -2.78 18.84
N LYS A 54 18.01 -4.05 18.83
CA LYS A 54 18.89 -4.67 19.82
C LYS A 54 20.22 -5.01 19.15
N GLY A 55 21.30 -4.53 19.74
CA GLY A 55 22.66 -4.85 19.32
C GLY A 55 23.68 -4.21 20.26
N GLU A 56 24.84 -4.85 20.45
CA GLU A 56 25.89 -4.40 21.37
C GLU A 56 26.66 -3.17 20.87
N ASN A 57 26.69 -2.95 19.54
CA ASN A 57 27.52 -1.90 18.94
C ASN A 57 26.92 -0.48 19.04
N ASN A 58 27.79 0.53 19.02
CA ASN A 58 27.41 1.94 18.94
C ASN A 58 27.04 2.31 17.49
N TYR A 59 25.95 1.74 16.99
CA TYR A 59 25.43 2.02 15.65
C TYR A 59 24.63 3.34 15.59
N ASP A 60 24.59 3.96 14.40
CA ASP A 60 23.83 5.17 14.13
C ASP A 60 22.38 4.86 13.76
N ASP A 61 21.47 5.09 14.72
CA ASP A 61 20.03 4.90 14.55
C ASP A 61 19.45 5.74 13.40
N LYS A 62 20.12 6.84 13.02
CA LYS A 62 19.65 7.72 11.94
C LYS A 62 19.74 7.05 10.57
N LEU A 63 20.77 6.23 10.34
CA LEU A 63 20.96 5.57 9.03
C LEU A 63 19.87 4.53 8.78
N LEU A 64 19.59 3.68 9.77
CA LEU A 64 18.51 2.70 9.65
C LEU A 64 17.15 3.39 9.53
N LYS A 65 16.89 4.43 10.33
CA LYS A 65 15.66 5.22 10.20
C LYS A 65 15.52 5.81 8.78
N THR A 66 16.61 6.30 8.20
CA THR A 66 16.62 6.83 6.84
C THR A 66 16.33 5.72 5.82
N ALA A 67 16.93 4.54 5.96
CA ALA A 67 16.66 3.40 5.08
C ALA A 67 15.19 2.94 5.13
N ILE A 68 14.62 2.86 6.34
CA ILE A 68 13.19 2.57 6.54
C ILE A 68 12.33 3.62 5.84
N VAL A 69 12.60 4.91 6.07
CA VAL A 69 11.82 6.00 5.46
C VAL A 69 11.91 5.96 3.95
N ASN A 70 13.09 5.77 3.36
CA ASN A 70 13.27 5.72 1.91
C ASN A 70 12.49 4.56 1.27
N THR A 71 12.66 3.33 1.76
CA THR A 71 11.98 2.15 1.24
C THR A 71 10.46 2.30 1.31
N PHE A 72 9.92 2.69 2.46
CA PHE A 72 8.47 2.80 2.60
C PHE A 72 7.88 4.05 1.93
N SER A 73 8.66 5.13 1.76
CA SER A 73 8.22 6.31 0.99
C SER A 73 8.07 5.97 -0.49
N ASN A 74 9.03 5.25 -1.08
CA ASN A 74 8.91 4.78 -2.47
C ASN A 74 7.67 3.89 -2.66
N ARG A 75 7.40 3.01 -1.69
CA ARG A 75 6.19 2.15 -1.71
C ARG A 75 4.90 2.94 -1.59
N VAL A 76 4.88 4.02 -0.80
CA VAL A 76 3.72 4.93 -0.72
C VAL A 76 3.50 5.59 -2.08
N GLU A 77 4.54 6.14 -2.69
CA GLU A 77 4.46 6.80 -3.99
C GLU A 77 3.99 5.85 -5.09
N GLU A 78 4.55 4.63 -5.15
CA GLU A 78 4.14 3.59 -6.09
C GLU A 78 2.64 3.26 -5.92
N ASN A 79 2.19 3.06 -4.68
CA ASN A 79 0.79 2.77 -4.39
C ASN A 79 -0.14 3.95 -4.68
N GLU A 80 0.27 5.19 -4.42
CA GLU A 80 -0.50 6.39 -4.77
C GLU A 80 -0.64 6.55 -6.28
N TYR A 81 0.41 6.26 -7.04
CA TYR A 81 0.36 6.23 -8.50
C TYR A 81 -0.61 5.15 -9.02
N ILE A 82 -0.52 3.92 -8.49
CA ILE A 82 -1.43 2.83 -8.86
C ILE A 82 -2.88 3.20 -8.51
N TYR A 83 -3.11 3.80 -7.33
CA TYR A 83 -4.43 4.27 -6.91
C TYR A 83 -5.00 5.30 -7.90
N GLY A 84 -4.20 6.30 -8.30
CA GLY A 84 -4.59 7.29 -9.29
C GLY A 84 -4.96 6.65 -10.64
N ARG A 85 -4.14 5.70 -11.11
CA ARG A 85 -4.40 4.95 -12.35
C ARG A 85 -5.69 4.12 -12.27
N ASN A 86 -5.94 3.45 -11.15
CA ASN A 86 -7.14 2.66 -10.94
C ASN A 86 -8.40 3.54 -10.86
N ASN A 87 -8.30 4.71 -10.23
CA ASN A 87 -9.39 5.68 -10.24
C ASN A 87 -9.71 6.17 -11.67
N MET A 88 -8.68 6.43 -12.49
CA MET A 88 -8.87 6.77 -13.90
C MET A 88 -9.57 5.64 -14.68
N LYS A 89 -9.15 4.38 -14.48
CA LYS A 89 -9.82 3.21 -15.09
C LYS A 89 -11.30 3.13 -14.71
N ALA A 90 -11.61 3.33 -13.43
CA ALA A 90 -12.99 3.32 -12.95
C ALA A 90 -13.83 4.42 -13.62
N ILE A 91 -13.30 5.64 -13.72
CA ILE A 91 -13.97 6.76 -14.41
C ILE A 91 -14.25 6.42 -15.87
N VAL A 92 -13.28 5.85 -16.58
CA VAL A 92 -13.44 5.43 -17.98
C VAL A 92 -14.54 4.37 -18.12
N LEU A 93 -14.55 3.36 -17.25
CA LEU A 93 -15.60 2.32 -17.25
C LEU A 93 -16.99 2.90 -17.00
N TYR A 94 -17.13 3.82 -16.04
CA TYR A 94 -18.40 4.51 -15.80
C TYR A 94 -18.84 5.35 -17.00
N ALA A 95 -17.93 6.08 -17.63
CA ALA A 95 -18.23 6.87 -18.81
C ALA A 95 -18.78 5.99 -19.95
N PHE A 96 -18.14 4.84 -20.22
CA PHE A 96 -18.65 3.88 -21.20
C PHE A 96 -20.02 3.32 -20.81
N GLY A 97 -20.22 2.94 -19.54
CA GLY A 97 -21.51 2.48 -19.04
C GLY A 97 -22.63 3.51 -19.26
N ILE A 98 -22.38 4.77 -18.92
CA ILE A 98 -23.36 5.86 -19.10
C ILE A 98 -23.68 6.08 -20.58
N ILE A 99 -22.66 6.13 -21.45
CA ILE A 99 -22.86 6.31 -22.90
C ILE A 99 -23.71 5.16 -23.47
N ILE A 100 -23.39 3.91 -23.12
CA ILE A 100 -24.13 2.73 -23.57
C ILE A 100 -25.57 2.75 -23.04
N GLY A 101 -25.77 3.15 -21.79
CA GLY A 101 -27.10 3.30 -21.18
C GLY A 101 -27.96 4.34 -21.90
N LEU A 102 -27.39 5.50 -22.23
CA LEU A 102 -28.08 6.55 -22.99
C LEU A 102 -28.49 6.08 -24.39
N ILE A 103 -27.57 5.38 -25.09
CA ILE A 103 -27.85 4.78 -26.40
C ILE A 103 -28.99 3.76 -26.27
N GLY A 104 -28.93 2.86 -25.29
CA GLY A 104 -29.98 1.88 -25.01
C GLY A 104 -31.35 2.53 -24.75
N LEU A 105 -31.41 3.59 -23.96
CA LEU A 105 -32.64 4.33 -23.69
C LEU A 105 -33.23 4.95 -24.96
N SER A 106 -32.42 5.58 -25.80
CA SER A 106 -32.89 6.16 -27.07
C SER A 106 -33.45 5.11 -28.05
N LEU A 107 -32.86 3.91 -28.07
CA LEU A 107 -33.27 2.80 -28.93
C LEU A 107 -34.47 2.02 -28.39
N SER A 108 -34.80 2.16 -27.09
CA SER A 108 -35.84 1.38 -26.41
C SER A 108 -37.22 1.47 -27.07
N SER A 109 -37.54 2.63 -27.65
CA SER A 109 -38.83 2.88 -28.32
C SER A 109 -39.01 2.12 -29.64
N ARG A 110 -37.91 1.78 -30.33
CA ARG A 110 -37.94 1.12 -31.66
C ARG A 110 -37.40 -0.31 -31.64
N TYR A 111 -36.49 -0.62 -30.72
CA TYR A 111 -35.75 -1.88 -30.69
C TYR A 111 -35.62 -2.39 -29.25
N ALA A 112 -36.73 -2.79 -28.64
CA ALA A 112 -36.79 -3.23 -27.24
C ALA A 112 -35.80 -4.36 -26.90
N TYR A 113 -35.62 -5.33 -27.79
CA TYR A 113 -34.67 -6.44 -27.58
C TYR A 113 -33.21 -5.95 -27.52
N PHE A 114 -32.81 -5.09 -28.45
CA PHE A 114 -31.46 -4.50 -28.45
C PHE A 114 -31.23 -3.56 -27.26
N ALA A 115 -32.24 -2.79 -26.87
CA ALA A 115 -32.18 -1.97 -25.67
C ALA A 115 -32.00 -2.81 -24.40
N GLY A 116 -32.66 -3.98 -24.31
CA GLY A 116 -32.46 -4.94 -23.23
C GLY A 116 -31.02 -5.44 -23.13
N ILE A 117 -30.40 -5.81 -24.27
CA ILE A 117 -28.99 -6.23 -24.32
C ILE A 117 -28.08 -5.08 -23.86
N LEU A 118 -28.28 -3.87 -24.41
CA LEU A 118 -27.49 -2.69 -24.04
C LEU A 118 -27.63 -2.34 -22.55
N SER A 119 -28.80 -2.57 -21.96
CA SER A 119 -29.02 -2.40 -20.51
C SER A 119 -28.15 -3.35 -19.68
N ILE A 120 -28.02 -4.61 -20.10
CA ILE A 120 -27.15 -5.58 -19.42
C ILE A 120 -25.69 -5.16 -19.55
N VAL A 121 -25.26 -4.77 -20.76
CA VAL A 121 -23.89 -4.30 -21.00
C VAL A 121 -23.57 -3.06 -20.16
N CYS A 122 -24.48 -2.08 -20.12
CA CYS A 122 -24.38 -0.89 -19.27
C CYS A 122 -24.16 -1.27 -17.81
N TRP A 123 -24.97 -2.19 -17.28
CA TRP A 123 -24.84 -2.67 -15.90
C TRP A 123 -23.49 -3.31 -15.62
N VAL A 124 -22.96 -4.14 -16.53
CA VAL A 124 -21.64 -4.78 -16.40
C VAL A 124 -20.52 -3.72 -16.31
N PHE A 125 -20.57 -2.68 -17.13
CA PHE A 125 -19.58 -1.59 -17.08
C PHE A 125 -19.66 -0.79 -15.76
N ILE A 126 -20.87 -0.49 -15.29
CA ILE A 126 -21.06 0.19 -14.00
C ILE A 126 -20.55 -0.69 -12.85
N TRP A 127 -20.85 -1.99 -12.87
CA TRP A 127 -20.38 -2.92 -11.85
C TRP A 127 -18.85 -3.05 -11.85
N SER A 128 -18.24 -3.22 -13.03
CA SER A 128 -16.78 -3.30 -13.16
C SER A 128 -16.08 -2.01 -12.71
N GLY A 129 -16.61 -0.84 -13.06
CA GLY A 129 -16.10 0.44 -12.54
C GLY A 129 -16.18 0.53 -11.02
N THR A 130 -17.26 0.02 -10.43
CA THR A 130 -17.46 -0.05 -8.98
C THR A 130 -16.49 -1.02 -8.32
N GLU A 131 -16.23 -2.16 -8.95
CA GLU A 131 -15.28 -3.16 -8.46
C GLU A 131 -13.88 -2.56 -8.34
N VAL A 132 -13.39 -1.93 -9.42
CA VAL A 132 -12.09 -1.26 -9.43
C VAL A 132 -12.05 -0.12 -8.40
N TYR A 133 -13.10 0.71 -8.35
CA TYR A 133 -13.13 1.86 -7.47
C TYR A 133 -13.17 1.51 -5.98
N PHE A 134 -13.89 0.44 -5.59
CA PHE A 134 -14.06 0.07 -4.19
C PHE A 134 -13.14 -1.04 -3.72
N PHE A 135 -12.92 -2.09 -4.51
CA PHE A 135 -12.20 -3.28 -4.03
C PHE A 135 -10.69 -3.14 -4.23
N GLU A 136 -10.24 -2.80 -5.45
CA GLU A 136 -8.81 -2.62 -5.72
C GLU A 136 -8.23 -1.46 -4.90
N ASN A 137 -8.91 -0.31 -4.92
CA ASN A 137 -8.50 0.87 -4.19
C ASN A 137 -8.53 0.72 -2.66
N ARG A 138 -9.37 -0.17 -2.11
CA ARG A 138 -9.43 -0.39 -0.66
C ARG A 138 -8.18 -1.09 -0.14
N GLN A 139 -7.64 -2.05 -0.90
CA GLN A 139 -6.38 -2.71 -0.54
C GLN A 139 -5.23 -1.71 -0.60
N ILE A 140 -5.10 -1.00 -1.73
CA ILE A 140 -4.04 0.01 -1.93
C ILE A 140 -4.09 1.09 -0.84
N ARG A 141 -5.28 1.62 -0.52
CA ARG A 141 -5.45 2.62 0.54
C ARG A 141 -5.12 2.06 1.93
N SER A 142 -5.36 0.77 2.16
CA SER A 142 -4.93 0.12 3.40
C SER A 142 -3.41 0.05 3.47
N ASP A 143 -2.75 -0.27 2.37
CA ASP A 143 -1.29 -0.43 2.33
C ASP A 143 -0.57 0.92 2.42
N ILE A 144 -1.06 1.97 1.74
CA ILE A 144 -0.55 3.35 1.92
C ILE A 144 -0.56 3.74 3.40
N ARG A 145 -1.67 3.48 4.11
CA ARG A 145 -1.76 3.78 5.55
C ARG A 145 -0.78 2.96 6.38
N LYS A 146 -0.58 1.68 6.06
CA LYS A 146 0.39 0.84 6.77
C LYS A 146 1.79 1.43 6.58
N TYR A 147 2.17 1.76 5.36
CA TYR A 147 3.50 2.30 5.06
C TYR A 147 3.72 3.68 5.69
N GLN A 148 2.72 4.56 5.67
CA GLN A 148 2.76 5.83 6.40
C GLN A 148 2.93 5.66 7.91
N ASN A 149 2.29 4.65 8.51
CA ASN A 149 2.49 4.34 9.93
C ASN A 149 3.93 3.86 10.23
N ILE A 150 4.58 3.16 9.28
CA ILE A 150 5.98 2.73 9.43
C ILE A 150 6.93 3.93 9.29
N ILE A 151 6.67 4.82 8.33
CA ILE A 151 7.47 6.05 8.13
C ILE A 151 7.44 6.92 9.39
N ASN A 152 6.28 7.00 10.04
CA ASN A 152 6.10 7.74 11.29
C ASN A 152 6.49 6.94 12.55
N ALA A 153 6.97 5.71 12.41
CA ALA A 153 7.35 4.88 13.54
C ALA A 153 8.52 5.50 14.30
N ASN A 154 8.46 5.40 15.64
CA ASN A 154 9.62 5.74 16.45
C ASN A 154 10.60 4.59 16.44
N VAL A 155 11.85 4.91 16.07
CA VAL A 155 12.95 3.95 16.09
C VAL A 155 13.71 4.16 17.40
N HIS A 156 13.71 3.15 18.25
CA HIS A 156 14.33 3.18 19.57
C HIS A 156 15.50 2.21 19.64
N LYS A 157 16.65 2.70 20.11
CA LYS A 157 17.74 1.84 20.53
C LYS A 157 17.45 1.24 21.90
N LYS A 158 17.40 -0.08 21.97
CA LYS A 158 17.36 -0.77 23.27
C LYS A 158 18.80 -1.08 23.68
N LYS A 159 19.32 -0.30 24.65
CA LYS A 159 20.52 -0.71 25.38
C LYS A 159 20.17 -1.94 26.21
N THR A 160 20.88 -3.03 25.98
CA THR A 160 20.88 -4.20 26.85
C THR A 160 21.45 -3.84 28.21
#